data_AF-A0A522T1T8-F1
#
_entry.id   AF-A0A522T1T8-F1
#
_cell.length_a   1.000
_cell.length_b   1.000
_cell.length_c   1.000
_cell.angle_alpha   90.00
_cell.angle_beta   90.00
_cell.angle_gamma   90.00
#
_symmetry.space_group_name_H-M   'P 1'
#
loop_
_entity.id
_entity.type
_entity.pdbx_description
1 polymer ?
#
loop_
_entity_poly.entity_id
_entity_poly.type
_entity_poly.pdbx_seq_one_letter_code
_entity_poly.pdbx_strand_id
1 'polypeptide(L)'
;MIARNVCFRRKYPEALRRKTVARRTAWLEDYVSQILDRNVHDIANIDQPDRLPRLLNVLAEHSGQLVNHSSFGAALGLSRPTAQKYVAILERPFLIRTLAPWPTNRLSRLVKTPKLHFPDSGLLAALSEEDEEAVKNDRSRSGAILVSFVFSELLKLSSWSGTRVSFSHYRTKDQDEVGIVIEDRRGRAVGIEAKASATVRPRDSRGLNQLQQATGYRFMRGLVLHDHDRVTPFGEKLQAAPLSILWSM
;
A
#
# COMPACT_ATOMS: atom_id res chain seq x y z
N MET A 1 15.17 6.31 -11.65
CA MET A 1 15.14 4.91 -12.16
C MET A 1 15.18 3.87 -11.03
N ILE A 2 15.44 4.29 -9.78
CA ILE A 2 15.69 3.41 -8.63
C ILE A 2 14.36 2.93 -8.03
N ALA A 3 13.40 3.84 -7.87
CA ALA A 3 12.11 3.50 -7.27
C ALA A 3 11.36 2.43 -8.06
N ARG A 4 11.37 2.55 -9.38
CA ARG A 4 10.68 1.62 -10.28
C ARG A 4 11.31 0.23 -10.23
N ASN A 5 12.61 0.11 -10.45
CA ASN A 5 13.28 -1.19 -10.47
C ASN A 5 13.20 -1.94 -9.12
N VAL A 6 13.22 -1.23 -7.99
CA VAL A 6 13.13 -1.84 -6.66
C VAL A 6 11.70 -2.23 -6.31
N CYS A 7 10.69 -1.42 -6.65
CA CYS A 7 9.29 -1.75 -6.39
C CYS A 7 8.79 -2.96 -7.19
N PHE A 8 9.24 -3.08 -8.45
CA PHE A 8 8.81 -4.16 -9.35
C PHE A 8 9.63 -5.45 -9.19
N ARG A 9 10.79 -5.40 -8.52
CA ARG A 9 11.55 -6.61 -8.17
C ARG A 9 10.86 -7.32 -7.01
N ARG A 10 10.19 -8.42 -7.38
CA ARG A 10 9.51 -9.41 -6.52
C ARG A 10 10.42 -9.78 -5.34
N LYS A 11 9.92 -9.73 -4.10
CA LYS A 11 10.79 -9.80 -2.91
C LYS A 11 11.14 -11.22 -2.48
N TYR A 12 10.48 -12.24 -3.03
CA TYR A 12 10.81 -13.63 -2.76
C TYR A 12 12.12 -14.03 -3.43
N PRO A 13 13.13 -14.50 -2.67
CA PRO A 13 14.41 -14.94 -3.24
C PRO A 13 14.25 -15.98 -4.35
N GLU A 14 13.28 -16.89 -4.22
CA GLU A 14 12.96 -17.92 -5.20
C GLU A 14 12.41 -17.30 -6.49
N ALA A 15 11.55 -16.29 -6.41
CA ALA A 15 11.09 -15.55 -7.58
C ALA A 15 12.25 -14.79 -8.23
N LEU A 16 13.12 -14.15 -7.45
CA LEU A 16 14.27 -13.39 -7.97
C LEU A 16 15.29 -14.25 -8.70
N ARG A 17 15.46 -15.51 -8.30
CA ARG A 17 16.36 -16.48 -8.96
C ARG A 17 15.88 -16.91 -10.35
N ARG A 18 14.62 -16.67 -10.71
CA ARG A 18 14.05 -17.09 -12.00
C ARG A 18 14.31 -16.05 -13.08
N LYS A 19 14.87 -16.50 -14.21
CA LYS A 19 15.38 -15.63 -15.28
C LYS A 19 14.29 -14.91 -16.11
N THR A 20 13.12 -15.50 -16.29
CA THR A 20 12.07 -14.95 -17.17
C THR A 20 10.87 -14.43 -16.36
N VAL A 21 10.16 -13.43 -16.89
CA VAL A 21 8.90 -12.93 -16.30
C VAL A 21 7.88 -14.06 -16.16
N ALA A 22 7.68 -14.85 -17.22
CA ALA A 22 6.73 -15.97 -17.22
C ALA A 22 7.00 -16.98 -16.10
N ARG A 23 8.24 -17.44 -15.90
CA ARG A 23 8.57 -18.39 -14.82
C ARG A 23 8.40 -17.77 -13.44
N ARG A 24 8.65 -16.47 -13.30
CA ARG A 24 8.42 -15.73 -12.06
C ARG A 24 6.93 -15.64 -11.75
N THR A 25 6.08 -15.41 -12.75
CA THR A 25 4.62 -15.32 -12.59
C THR A 25 4.03 -16.67 -12.24
N ALA A 26 4.37 -17.72 -12.99
CA ALA A 26 3.92 -19.07 -12.69
C ALA A 26 4.27 -19.52 -11.26
N TRP A 27 5.45 -19.14 -10.75
CA TRP A 27 5.81 -19.45 -9.37
C TRP A 27 5.00 -18.67 -8.34
N LEU A 28 4.68 -17.40 -8.59
CA LEU A 28 3.84 -16.62 -7.69
C LEU A 28 2.39 -17.12 -7.69
N GLU A 29 1.87 -17.53 -8.83
CA GLU A 29 0.55 -18.16 -8.94
C GLU A 29 0.49 -19.46 -8.15
N ASP A 30 1.50 -20.34 -8.31
CA ASP A 30 1.64 -21.57 -7.53
C ASP A 30 1.77 -21.29 -6.03
N TYR A 31 2.58 -20.29 -5.65
CA TYR A 31 2.70 -19.86 -4.26
C TYR A 31 1.38 -19.38 -3.66
N VAL A 32 0.62 -18.57 -4.40
CA VAL A 32 -0.72 -18.12 -3.98
C VAL A 32 -1.66 -19.31 -3.85
N SER A 33 -1.68 -20.22 -4.82
CA SER A 33 -2.51 -21.42 -4.76
C SER A 33 -2.20 -22.22 -3.50
N GLN A 34 -0.92 -22.49 -3.22
CA GLN A 34 -0.52 -23.24 -2.03
C GLN A 34 -0.90 -22.53 -0.72
N ILE A 35 -0.79 -21.20 -0.65
CA ILE A 35 -1.25 -20.44 0.51
C ILE A 35 -2.75 -20.56 0.68
N LEU A 36 -3.51 -20.41 -0.40
CA LEU A 36 -4.96 -20.51 -0.36
C LEU A 36 -5.35 -21.92 0.02
N ASP A 37 -4.87 -22.95 -0.67
CA ASP A 37 -5.19 -24.35 -0.38
C ASP A 37 -4.86 -24.74 1.07
N ARG A 38 -3.67 -24.38 1.57
CA ARG A 38 -3.25 -24.71 2.93
C ARG A 38 -4.01 -23.95 4.01
N ASN A 39 -4.32 -22.68 3.78
CA ASN A 39 -4.94 -21.83 4.81
C ASN A 39 -6.47 -21.81 4.72
N VAL A 40 -7.08 -22.11 3.58
CA VAL A 40 -8.53 -21.98 3.35
C VAL A 40 -9.31 -23.13 3.99
N HIS A 41 -8.75 -24.34 4.03
CA HIS A 41 -9.40 -25.47 4.68
C HIS A 41 -9.50 -25.32 6.20
N ASP A 42 -8.56 -24.62 6.84
CA ASP A 42 -8.51 -24.46 8.30
C ASP A 42 -9.24 -23.21 8.83
N ILE A 43 -9.62 -22.25 7.96
CA ILE A 43 -9.91 -20.87 8.39
C ILE A 43 -11.38 -20.46 8.40
N ALA A 44 -12.27 -21.07 7.63
CA ALA A 44 -13.71 -20.82 7.78
C ALA A 44 -14.54 -21.84 6.98
N ASN A 45 -15.79 -22.03 7.40
CA ASN A 45 -16.87 -22.59 6.60
C ASN A 45 -17.09 -21.68 5.36
N ILE A 46 -16.30 -21.84 4.30
CA ILE A 46 -16.33 -20.99 3.10
C ILE A 46 -17.29 -21.62 2.09
N ASP A 47 -18.29 -20.84 1.67
CA ASP A 47 -19.33 -21.36 0.77
C ASP A 47 -18.83 -21.63 -0.68
N GLN A 48 -17.73 -20.99 -1.11
CA GLN A 48 -17.14 -21.07 -2.47
C GLN A 48 -15.62 -20.72 -2.49
N PRO A 49 -14.72 -21.62 -2.04
CA PRO A 49 -13.28 -21.32 -1.93
C PRO A 49 -12.60 -21.05 -3.28
N ASP A 50 -13.14 -21.58 -4.37
CA ASP A 50 -12.69 -21.36 -5.76
C ASP A 50 -12.73 -19.87 -6.19
N ARG A 51 -13.50 -19.04 -5.47
CA ARG A 51 -13.61 -17.61 -5.75
C ARG A 51 -12.48 -16.78 -5.15
N LEU A 52 -11.72 -17.32 -4.19
CA LEU A 52 -10.65 -16.58 -3.52
C LEU A 52 -9.50 -16.14 -4.45
N PRO A 53 -8.97 -16.98 -5.35
CA PRO A 53 -7.95 -16.55 -6.31
C PRO A 53 -8.47 -15.40 -7.21
N ARG A 54 -9.71 -15.51 -7.69
CA ARG A 54 -10.33 -14.47 -8.53
C ARG A 54 -10.55 -13.17 -7.75
N LEU A 55 -10.95 -13.27 -6.48
CA LEU A 55 -11.05 -12.11 -5.59
C LEU A 55 -9.70 -11.45 -5.38
N LEU A 56 -8.62 -12.21 -5.24
CA LEU A 56 -7.28 -11.65 -5.10
C LEU A 56 -6.88 -10.83 -6.34
N ASN A 57 -7.22 -11.28 -7.55
CA ASN A 57 -7.01 -10.51 -8.79
C ASN A 57 -7.84 -9.21 -8.80
N VAL A 58 -9.12 -9.28 -8.43
CA VAL A 58 -9.97 -8.07 -8.31
C VAL A 58 -9.36 -7.08 -7.31
N LEU A 59 -8.87 -7.57 -6.18
CA LEU A 59 -8.26 -6.75 -5.14
C LEU A 59 -6.95 -6.09 -5.60
N ALA A 60 -6.15 -6.76 -6.45
CA ALA A 60 -4.92 -6.22 -7.01
C ALA A 60 -5.18 -4.90 -7.78
N GLU A 61 -6.22 -4.88 -8.61
CA GLU A 61 -6.67 -3.69 -9.36
C GLU A 61 -7.13 -2.52 -8.46
N HIS A 62 -7.46 -2.81 -7.21
CA HIS A 62 -7.91 -1.83 -6.22
C HIS A 62 -6.85 -1.50 -5.15
N SER A 63 -5.60 -1.93 -5.35
CA SER A 63 -4.50 -1.57 -4.44
C SER A 63 -4.31 -0.05 -4.35
N GLY A 64 -4.05 0.46 -3.15
CA GLY A 64 -3.98 1.88 -2.82
C GLY A 64 -5.34 2.60 -2.75
N GLN A 65 -6.45 1.95 -3.09
CA GLN A 65 -7.78 2.56 -3.11
C GLN A 65 -8.57 2.27 -1.83
N LEU A 66 -9.65 3.02 -1.61
CA LEU A 66 -10.57 2.78 -0.51
C LEU A 66 -11.31 1.44 -0.69
N VAL A 67 -11.41 0.67 0.39
CA VAL A 67 -12.07 -0.64 0.40
C VAL A 67 -13.56 -0.50 0.04
N ASN A 68 -14.01 -1.26 -0.95
CA ASN A 68 -15.41 -1.32 -1.37
C ASN A 68 -15.86 -2.79 -1.56
N HIS A 69 -16.26 -3.43 -0.46
CA HIS A 69 -16.70 -4.83 -0.48
C HIS A 69 -17.90 -5.10 -1.40
N SER A 70 -18.78 -4.11 -1.63
CA SER A 70 -19.89 -4.27 -2.56
C SER A 70 -19.38 -4.40 -4.00
N SER A 71 -18.44 -3.53 -4.39
CA SER A 71 -17.80 -3.59 -5.72
C SER A 71 -17.01 -4.87 -5.90
N PHE A 72 -16.22 -5.27 -4.89
CA PHE A 72 -15.42 -6.50 -4.95
C PHE A 72 -16.29 -7.75 -5.07
N GLY A 73 -17.40 -7.80 -4.33
CA GLY A 73 -18.35 -8.91 -4.39
C GLY A 73 -19.12 -8.97 -5.71
N ALA A 74 -19.59 -7.82 -6.21
CA ALA A 74 -20.33 -7.74 -7.46
C ALA A 74 -19.55 -8.29 -8.67
N ALA A 75 -18.23 -8.05 -8.73
CA ALA A 75 -17.36 -8.58 -9.77
C ALA A 75 -17.33 -10.13 -9.83
N LEU A 76 -17.75 -10.81 -8.77
CA LEU A 76 -17.68 -12.27 -8.64
C LEU A 76 -19.03 -12.92 -8.33
N GLY A 77 -20.13 -12.15 -8.31
CA GLY A 77 -21.44 -12.64 -7.90
C GLY A 77 -21.55 -12.96 -6.40
N LEU A 78 -20.72 -12.36 -5.56
CA LEU A 78 -20.73 -12.54 -4.10
C LEU A 78 -21.52 -11.43 -3.40
N SER A 79 -22.18 -11.79 -2.30
CA SER A 79 -22.78 -10.79 -1.41
C SER A 79 -21.72 -9.92 -0.72
N ARG A 80 -22.08 -8.69 -0.32
CA ARG A 80 -21.17 -7.80 0.43
C ARG A 80 -20.62 -8.46 1.72
N PRO A 81 -21.44 -9.11 2.58
CA PRO A 81 -20.91 -9.83 3.74
C PRO A 81 -19.94 -10.96 3.38
N THR A 82 -20.20 -11.70 2.30
CA THR A 82 -19.29 -12.76 1.83
C THR A 82 -17.96 -12.18 1.35
N ALA A 83 -17.99 -11.11 0.55
CA ALA A 83 -16.78 -10.43 0.09
C ALA A 83 -15.96 -9.87 1.26
N GLN A 84 -16.62 -9.30 2.28
CA GLN A 84 -15.95 -8.85 3.50
C GLN A 84 -15.29 -9.99 4.26
N LYS A 85 -15.99 -11.12 4.43
CA LYS A 85 -15.42 -12.33 5.03
C LYS A 85 -14.19 -12.81 4.26
N TYR A 86 -14.24 -12.83 2.93
CA TYR A 86 -13.13 -13.32 2.11
C TYR A 86 -11.94 -12.38 2.13
N VAL A 87 -12.16 -11.05 2.11
CA VAL A 87 -11.09 -10.07 2.33
C VAL A 87 -10.41 -10.30 3.69
N ALA A 88 -11.17 -10.51 4.76
CA ALA A 88 -10.62 -10.80 6.08
C ALA A 88 -9.82 -12.12 6.10
N ILE A 89 -10.20 -13.11 5.30
CA ILE A 89 -9.46 -14.37 5.15
C ILE A 89 -8.13 -14.14 4.43
N LEU A 90 -8.11 -13.37 3.33
CA LEU A 90 -6.89 -13.04 2.58
C LEU A 90 -5.92 -12.14 3.36
N GLU A 91 -6.40 -11.38 4.34
CA GLU A 91 -5.58 -10.54 5.21
C GLU A 91 -4.79 -11.35 6.27
N ARG A 92 -5.29 -12.53 6.69
CA ARG A 92 -4.63 -13.41 7.67
C ARG A 92 -3.25 -13.92 7.21
N PRO A 93 -3.09 -14.47 6.00
CA PRO A 93 -1.78 -14.87 5.46
C PRO A 93 -0.95 -13.69 4.92
N PHE A 94 -1.39 -12.45 5.14
CA PHE A 94 -0.70 -11.23 4.66
C PHE A 94 -0.60 -11.11 3.14
N LEU A 95 -1.51 -11.75 2.39
CA LEU A 95 -1.63 -11.53 0.94
C LEU A 95 -2.07 -10.10 0.64
N ILE A 96 -2.94 -9.56 1.51
CA ILE A 96 -3.37 -8.17 1.50
C ILE A 96 -3.30 -7.57 2.91
N ARG A 97 -3.41 -6.25 2.99
CA ARG A 97 -3.57 -5.47 4.21
C ARG A 97 -4.56 -4.34 4.01
N THR A 98 -5.31 -4.04 5.06
CA THR A 98 -6.09 -2.81 5.13
C THR A 98 -5.37 -1.78 6.00
N LEU A 99 -5.25 -0.55 5.49
CA LEU A 99 -4.70 0.59 6.21
C LEU A 99 -5.86 1.43 6.73
N ALA A 100 -6.00 1.52 8.04
CA ALA A 100 -7.07 2.27 8.68
C ALA A 100 -6.94 3.79 8.43
N PRO A 101 -8.04 4.55 8.40
CA PRO A 101 -7.97 6.01 8.41
C PRO A 101 -7.34 6.52 9.70
N TRP A 102 -6.67 7.68 9.63
CA TRP A 102 -6.04 8.31 10.78
C TRP A 102 -7.10 8.64 11.84
N PRO A 103 -6.96 8.17 13.09
CA PRO A 103 -8.00 8.27 14.08
C PRO A 103 -8.10 9.69 14.64
N THR A 104 -9.05 10.48 14.12
CA THR A 104 -9.37 11.79 14.71
C THR A 104 -10.88 12.03 14.77
N ASN A 105 -11.33 12.46 15.94
CA ASN A 105 -12.71 12.89 16.16
C ASN A 105 -12.92 14.37 15.82
N ARG A 106 -11.84 15.11 15.54
CA ARG A 106 -11.89 16.58 15.35
C ARG A 106 -12.26 16.99 13.93
N LEU A 107 -12.23 16.07 12.97
CA LEU A 107 -12.46 16.36 11.56
C LEU A 107 -13.68 15.59 11.03
N SER A 108 -14.84 16.24 11.01
CA SER A 108 -16.07 15.69 10.41
C SER A 108 -15.96 15.39 8.91
N ARG A 109 -14.95 15.97 8.24
CA ARG A 109 -14.64 15.81 6.82
C ARG A 109 -13.65 14.68 6.51
N LEU A 110 -13.20 13.91 7.50
CA LEU A 110 -12.29 12.79 7.23
C LEU A 110 -13.04 11.57 6.68
N VAL A 111 -12.46 10.93 5.65
CA VAL A 111 -12.92 9.65 5.14
C VAL A 111 -12.57 8.55 6.15
N LYS A 112 -13.57 7.74 6.52
CA LYS A 112 -13.43 6.66 7.51
C LYS A 112 -13.21 5.27 6.91
N THR A 113 -13.19 5.17 5.58
CA THR A 113 -12.99 3.91 4.87
C THR A 113 -11.50 3.57 4.86
N PRO A 114 -11.09 2.33 5.18
CA PRO A 114 -9.70 1.91 5.06
C PRO A 114 -9.25 1.83 3.60
N LYS A 115 -7.94 1.86 3.37
CA LYS A 115 -7.33 1.58 2.06
C LYS A 115 -6.84 0.15 1.97
N LEU A 116 -6.88 -0.42 0.79
CA LEU A 116 -6.34 -1.75 0.49
C LEU A 116 -4.88 -1.63 0.03
N HIS A 117 -4.00 -2.50 0.51
CA HIS A 117 -2.61 -2.58 0.06
C HIS A 117 -2.16 -4.04 -0.06
N PHE A 118 -1.21 -4.27 -0.95
CA PHE A 118 -0.51 -5.56 -1.05
C PHE A 118 0.88 -5.43 -0.40
N PRO A 119 1.16 -6.22 0.65
CA PRO A 119 2.48 -6.22 1.29
C PRO A 119 3.61 -6.64 0.35
N ASP A 120 3.33 -7.47 -0.65
CA ASP A 120 4.29 -7.81 -1.69
C ASP A 120 3.93 -7.09 -3.00
N SER A 121 4.76 -6.10 -3.36
CA SER A 121 4.61 -5.31 -4.59
C SER A 121 4.86 -6.12 -5.85
N GLY A 122 5.62 -7.21 -5.74
CA GLY A 122 5.86 -8.15 -6.84
C GLY A 122 4.70 -9.10 -7.07
N LEU A 123 4.03 -9.52 -6.00
CA LEU A 123 2.75 -10.24 -6.10
C LEU A 123 1.68 -9.34 -6.72
N LEU A 124 1.56 -8.09 -6.25
CA LEU A 124 0.65 -7.10 -6.83
C LEU A 124 0.90 -6.93 -8.33
N ALA A 125 2.17 -6.71 -8.72
CA ALA A 125 2.52 -6.58 -10.13
C ALA A 125 2.23 -7.86 -10.95
N ALA A 126 2.36 -9.05 -10.35
CA ALA A 126 2.04 -10.30 -11.04
C ALA A 126 0.53 -10.49 -11.26
N LEU A 127 -0.28 -10.16 -10.25
CA LEU A 127 -1.75 -10.33 -10.30
C LEU A 127 -2.45 -9.30 -11.17
N SER A 128 -1.89 -8.09 -11.28
CA SER A 128 -2.38 -7.06 -12.19
C SER A 128 -1.94 -7.26 -13.65
N GLU A 129 -1.35 -8.43 -13.98
CA GLU A 129 -0.85 -8.78 -15.32
C GLU A 129 0.07 -7.71 -15.93
N GLU A 130 0.79 -7.01 -15.07
CA GLU A 130 1.50 -5.81 -15.45
C GLU A 130 2.77 -6.17 -16.23
N ASP A 131 2.79 -5.82 -17.51
CA ASP A 131 4.04 -5.72 -18.26
C ASP A 131 4.84 -4.52 -17.72
N GLU A 132 6.16 -4.67 -17.60
CA GLU A 132 7.06 -3.60 -17.16
C GLU A 132 6.90 -2.34 -18.04
N GLU A 133 6.45 -2.47 -19.29
CA GLU A 133 6.11 -1.35 -20.17
C GLU A 133 4.73 -0.73 -19.92
N ALA A 134 3.71 -1.52 -19.62
CA ALA A 134 2.37 -1.02 -19.33
C ALA A 134 2.36 -0.15 -18.06
N VAL A 135 3.06 -0.59 -17.01
CA VAL A 135 3.19 0.17 -15.76
C VAL A 135 4.00 1.46 -15.92
N LYS A 136 4.99 1.47 -16.83
CA LYS A 136 5.75 2.70 -17.12
C LYS A 136 4.85 3.81 -17.66
N ASN A 137 3.78 3.43 -18.38
CA ASN A 137 2.87 4.35 -19.04
C ASN A 137 1.69 4.75 -18.14
N ASP A 138 1.24 3.88 -17.23
CA ASP A 138 0.19 4.22 -16.25
C ASP A 138 0.77 4.76 -14.92
N ARG A 139 0.68 6.08 -14.75
CA ARG A 139 1.14 6.79 -13.54
C ARG A 139 0.30 6.50 -12.30
N SER A 140 -0.97 6.15 -12.46
CA SER A 140 -1.88 5.86 -11.34
C SER A 140 -1.53 4.49 -10.75
N ARG A 141 -1.44 3.47 -11.61
CA ARG A 141 -1.08 2.10 -11.23
C ARG A 141 0.31 2.01 -10.61
N SER A 142 1.30 2.62 -11.27
CA SER A 142 2.67 2.70 -10.71
C SER A 142 2.72 3.43 -9.37
N GLY A 143 1.86 4.43 -9.15
CA GLY A 143 1.68 5.10 -7.86
C GLY A 143 1.16 4.16 -6.77
N ALA A 144 0.12 3.37 -7.06
CA ALA A 144 -0.45 2.42 -6.10
C ALA A 144 0.55 1.32 -5.69
N ILE A 145 1.31 0.79 -6.65
CA ILE A 145 2.37 -0.20 -6.38
C ILE A 145 3.47 0.42 -5.52
N LEU A 146 3.91 1.65 -5.84
CA LEU A 146 4.94 2.35 -5.08
C LEU A 146 4.50 2.63 -3.64
N VAL A 147 3.28 3.14 -3.42
CA VAL A 147 2.78 3.40 -2.07
C VAL A 147 2.66 2.11 -1.26
N SER A 148 2.19 1.02 -1.89
CA SER A 148 2.10 -0.29 -1.22
C SER A 148 3.49 -0.85 -0.88
N PHE A 149 4.47 -0.67 -1.78
CA PHE A 149 5.87 -0.99 -1.50
C PHE A 149 6.40 -0.20 -0.30
N VAL A 150 6.22 1.13 -0.28
CA VAL A 150 6.66 2.00 0.82
C VAL A 150 6.02 1.57 2.13
N PHE A 151 4.70 1.32 2.13
CA PHE A 151 4.00 0.85 3.31
C PHE A 151 4.58 -0.46 3.84
N SER A 152 4.83 -1.43 2.96
CA SER A 152 5.45 -2.71 3.32
C SER A 152 6.85 -2.55 3.91
N GLU A 153 7.70 -1.70 3.31
CA GLU A 153 9.04 -1.44 3.84
C GLU A 153 8.99 -0.76 5.20
N LEU A 154 8.10 0.21 5.39
CA LEU A 154 7.92 0.87 6.68
C LEU A 154 7.42 -0.10 7.76
N LEU A 155 6.53 -1.04 7.42
CA LEU A 155 6.10 -2.09 8.35
C LEU A 155 7.30 -2.93 8.81
N LYS A 156 8.18 -3.33 7.89
CA LYS A 156 9.39 -4.11 8.21
C LYS A 156 10.37 -3.31 9.06
N LEU A 157 10.67 -2.08 8.68
CA LEU A 157 11.56 -1.21 9.45
C LEU A 157 11.01 -0.98 10.87
N SER A 158 9.68 -0.82 11.00
CA SER A 158 9.05 -0.62 12.30
C SER A 158 9.11 -1.85 13.21
N SER A 159 9.10 -3.06 12.68
CA SER A 159 9.17 -4.27 13.51
C SER A 159 10.55 -4.51 14.12
N TRP A 160 11.58 -3.81 13.64
CA TRP A 160 12.96 -3.85 14.13
C TRP A 160 13.31 -2.60 14.96
N SER A 161 12.39 -1.62 15.03
CA SER A 161 12.58 -0.38 15.76
C SER A 161 12.25 -0.55 17.25
N GLY A 162 13.06 0.07 18.12
CA GLY A 162 12.73 0.21 19.55
C GLY A 162 11.51 1.10 19.81
N THR A 163 11.07 1.88 18.82
CA THR A 163 9.89 2.74 18.92
C THR A 163 8.67 2.05 18.33
N ARG A 164 7.66 1.81 19.16
CA ARG A 164 6.36 1.31 18.69
C ARG A 164 5.56 2.43 18.03
N VAL A 165 5.16 2.19 16.79
CA VAL A 165 4.36 3.10 15.96
C VAL A 165 3.11 2.42 15.43
N SER A 166 2.09 3.19 15.11
CA SER A 166 0.92 2.79 14.34
C SER A 166 0.97 3.39 12.95
N PHE A 167 0.27 2.74 12.02
CA PHE A 167 0.15 3.18 10.63
C PHE A 167 -1.31 3.44 10.30
N SER A 168 -1.57 4.53 9.60
CA SER A 168 -2.89 4.90 9.07
C SER A 168 -2.75 5.68 7.76
N HIS A 169 -3.86 6.03 7.12
CA HIS A 169 -3.88 6.99 6.00
C HIS A 169 -4.71 8.22 6.36
N TYR A 170 -4.42 9.36 5.74
CA TYR A 170 -5.23 10.57 5.89
C TYR A 170 -5.92 10.88 4.57
N ARG A 171 -7.23 11.09 4.58
CA ARG A 171 -7.98 11.55 3.41
C ARG A 171 -9.17 12.40 3.80
N THR A 172 -9.31 13.57 3.21
CA THR A 172 -10.47 14.46 3.39
C THR A 172 -11.53 14.19 2.31
N LYS A 173 -12.77 14.66 2.54
CA LYS A 173 -13.83 14.70 1.51
C LYS A 173 -13.42 15.50 0.27
N ASP A 174 -12.53 16.48 0.42
CA ASP A 174 -11.98 17.32 -0.65
C ASP A 174 -10.83 16.65 -1.42
N GLN A 175 -10.60 15.37 -1.17
CA GLN A 175 -9.60 14.54 -1.86
C GLN A 175 -8.14 14.94 -1.56
N ASP A 176 -7.89 15.73 -0.53
CA ASP A 176 -6.53 15.89 0.00
C ASP A 176 -6.16 14.61 0.77
N GLU A 177 -4.99 14.05 0.47
CA GLU A 177 -4.60 12.72 0.93
C GLU A 177 -3.14 12.69 1.37
N VAL A 178 -2.85 12.00 2.48
CA VAL A 178 -1.52 11.51 2.82
C VAL A 178 -1.57 9.99 2.77
N GLY A 179 -0.68 9.39 1.98
CA GLY A 179 -0.65 7.95 1.74
C GLY A 179 -0.51 7.17 3.05
N ILE A 180 0.48 7.56 3.87
CA ILE A 180 0.81 6.89 5.13
C ILE A 180 1.04 7.93 6.22
N VAL A 181 0.42 7.74 7.36
CA VAL A 181 0.65 8.50 8.60
C VAL A 181 1.20 7.52 9.63
N ILE A 182 2.39 7.84 10.14
CA ILE A 182 3.05 7.11 11.21
C ILE A 182 2.83 7.89 12.49
N GLU A 183 2.31 7.24 13.52
CA GLU A 183 2.07 7.86 14.82
C GLU A 183 2.71 7.04 15.94
N ASP A 184 3.41 7.70 16.85
CA ASP A 184 3.90 7.05 18.07
C ASP A 184 2.87 7.10 19.21
N ARG A 185 3.16 6.43 20.33
CA ARG A 185 2.27 6.42 21.50
C ARG A 185 2.01 7.79 22.13
N ARG A 186 2.82 8.81 21.82
CA ARG A 186 2.65 10.18 22.31
C ARG A 186 1.77 11.02 21.36
N GLY A 187 1.29 10.41 20.27
CA GLY A 187 0.51 11.08 19.24
C GLY A 187 1.36 11.92 18.29
N ARG A 188 2.70 11.78 18.31
CA ARG A 188 3.58 12.49 17.38
C ARG A 188 3.46 11.85 16.00
N ALA A 189 3.16 12.65 14.99
CA ALA A 189 2.81 12.17 13.67
C ALA A 189 3.86 12.56 12.61
N VAL A 190 4.16 11.61 11.73
CA VAL A 190 4.91 11.83 10.48
C VAL A 190 4.02 11.45 9.31
N GLY A 191 3.86 12.37 8.35
CA GLY A 191 3.16 12.10 7.10
C GLY A 191 4.12 11.69 5.99
N ILE A 192 3.77 10.67 5.22
CA ILE A 192 4.56 10.17 4.09
C ILE A 192 3.66 10.05 2.86
N GLU A 193 4.09 10.69 1.78
CA GLU A 193 3.61 10.47 0.43
C GLU A 193 4.69 9.82 -0.42
N ALA A 194 4.30 9.05 -1.44
CA ALA A 194 5.23 8.48 -2.40
C ALA A 194 4.80 8.83 -3.83
N LYS A 195 5.76 9.25 -4.66
CA LYS A 195 5.53 9.66 -6.04
C LYS A 195 6.50 8.94 -6.97
N ALA A 196 5.97 8.34 -8.03
CA ALA A 196 6.79 7.72 -9.08
C ALA A 196 7.46 8.74 -10.02
N SER A 197 7.18 10.03 -9.84
CA SER A 197 7.78 11.16 -10.55
C SER A 197 9.07 11.60 -9.87
N ALA A 198 10.10 11.98 -10.64
CA ALA A 198 11.31 12.59 -10.09
C ALA A 198 11.06 14.01 -9.57
N THR A 199 10.08 14.72 -10.13
CA THR A 199 9.73 16.09 -9.73
C THR A 199 8.57 16.09 -8.74
N VAL A 200 8.77 16.71 -7.59
CA VAL A 200 7.74 17.05 -6.60
C VAL A 200 7.22 18.46 -6.89
N ARG A 201 5.90 18.63 -6.97
CA ARG A 201 5.25 19.93 -7.20
C ARG A 201 4.60 20.42 -5.90
N PRO A 202 4.35 21.74 -5.73
CA PRO A 202 3.68 22.26 -4.53
C PRO A 202 2.33 21.60 -4.23
N ARG A 203 1.59 21.18 -5.26
CA ARG A 203 0.31 20.46 -5.09
C ARG A 203 0.46 19.09 -4.42
N ASP A 204 1.65 18.50 -4.45
CA ASP A 204 1.96 17.20 -3.85
C ASP A 204 2.21 17.30 -2.34
N SER A 205 2.16 18.51 -1.76
CA SER A 205 2.22 18.69 -0.31
C SER A 205 0.89 19.10 0.31
N ARG A 206 -0.21 19.17 -0.47
CA ARG A 206 -1.51 19.60 0.04
C ARG A 206 -2.02 18.71 1.16
N GLY A 207 -1.94 17.39 0.98
CA GLY A 207 -2.30 16.42 2.01
C GLY A 207 -1.46 16.60 3.28
N LEU A 208 -0.15 16.73 3.12
CA LEU A 208 0.78 16.95 4.24
C LEU A 208 0.51 18.27 4.99
N ASN A 209 0.19 19.35 4.27
CA ASN A 209 -0.21 20.62 4.87
C ASN A 209 -1.49 20.48 5.69
N GLN A 210 -2.50 19.78 5.16
CA GLN A 210 -3.76 19.54 5.88
C GLN A 210 -3.54 18.67 7.13
N LEU A 211 -2.70 17.63 7.02
CA LEU A 211 -2.32 16.80 8.15
C LEU A 211 -1.55 17.61 9.20
N GLN A 212 -0.65 18.49 8.80
CA GLN A 212 0.08 19.39 9.70
C GLN A 212 -0.89 20.27 10.49
N GLN A 213 -1.86 20.88 9.81
CA GLN A 213 -2.90 21.70 10.46
C GLN A 213 -3.75 20.86 11.43
N ALA A 214 -4.14 19.65 11.02
CA ALA A 214 -4.94 18.74 11.84
C ALA A 214 -4.22 18.25 13.11
N THR A 215 -2.90 18.05 13.03
CA THR A 215 -2.10 17.47 14.11
C THR A 215 -1.46 18.56 15.01
N GLY A 216 -1.29 19.78 14.51
CA GLY A 216 -0.73 20.92 15.23
C GLY A 216 0.71 20.67 15.69
N TYR A 217 1.02 20.97 16.96
CA TYR A 217 2.37 20.83 17.52
C TYR A 217 2.92 19.38 17.48
N ARG A 218 2.02 18.38 17.37
CA ARG A 218 2.39 16.97 17.27
C ARG A 218 2.85 16.55 15.88
N PHE A 219 2.65 17.39 14.86
CA PHE A 219 3.21 17.14 13.54
C PHE A 219 4.74 17.30 13.58
N MET A 220 5.45 16.20 13.34
CA MET A 220 6.90 16.17 13.42
C MET A 220 7.55 16.43 12.06
N ARG A 221 7.07 15.77 11.01
CA ARG A 221 7.63 15.88 9.66
C ARG A 221 6.64 15.40 8.60
N GLY A 222 6.73 15.96 7.41
CA GLY A 222 6.10 15.47 6.19
C GLY A 222 7.15 15.13 5.14
N LEU A 223 7.07 13.95 4.56
CA LEU A 223 8.01 13.46 3.55
C LEU A 223 7.27 13.15 2.25
N VAL A 224 7.80 13.64 1.14
CA VAL A 224 7.43 13.15 -0.21
C VAL A 224 8.59 12.32 -0.72
N LEU A 225 8.42 11.00 -0.71
CA LEU A 225 9.39 10.06 -1.26
C LEU A 225 9.27 10.03 -2.78
N HIS A 226 10.39 10.21 -3.47
CA HIS A 226 10.40 10.28 -4.93
C HIS A 226 11.67 9.69 -5.55
N ASP A 227 11.64 9.49 -6.87
CA ASP A 227 12.72 8.89 -7.64
C ASP A 227 13.80 9.93 -8.01
N HIS A 228 14.51 10.41 -6.99
CA HIS A 228 15.66 11.33 -7.09
C HIS A 228 16.76 10.87 -6.13
N ASP A 229 17.84 11.62 -6.02
CA ASP A 229 19.07 11.34 -5.26
C ASP A 229 19.35 12.39 -4.16
N ARG A 230 18.49 13.40 -4.01
CA ARG A 230 18.69 14.51 -3.06
C ARG A 230 17.47 14.73 -2.18
N VAL A 231 17.75 15.20 -0.96
CA VAL A 231 16.72 15.72 -0.06
C VAL A 231 16.53 17.20 -0.34
N THR A 232 15.30 17.62 -0.62
CA THR A 232 14.96 19.01 -0.94
C THR A 232 13.89 19.52 0.03
N PRO A 233 14.20 20.48 0.91
CA PRO A 233 13.18 21.09 1.77
C PRO A 233 12.23 21.95 0.93
N PHE A 234 10.94 21.92 1.27
CA PHE A 234 9.94 22.80 0.66
C PHE A 234 8.94 23.37 1.70
N GLY A 235 9.27 23.24 2.98
CA GLY A 235 8.60 23.85 4.12
C GLY A 235 9.39 23.56 5.40
N GLU A 236 9.06 24.23 6.51
CA GLU A 236 9.80 24.08 7.77
C GLU A 236 9.88 22.61 8.24
N LYS A 237 8.77 21.88 8.12
CA LYS A 237 8.67 20.46 8.47
C LYS A 237 8.44 19.55 7.27
N LEU A 238 8.58 20.07 6.04
CA LEU A 238 8.23 19.34 4.81
C LEU A 238 9.43 19.18 3.89
N GLN A 239 9.67 17.94 3.46
CA GLN A 239 10.84 17.60 2.65
C GLN A 239 10.49 16.60 1.57
N ALA A 240 11.12 16.77 0.40
CA ALA A 240 11.18 15.74 -0.62
C ALA A 240 12.44 14.92 -0.35
N ALA A 241 12.36 13.60 -0.40
CA ALA A 241 13.48 12.72 -0.10
C ALA A 241 13.57 11.57 -1.10
N PRO A 242 14.79 11.08 -1.39
CA PRO A 242 14.96 9.94 -2.27
C PRO A 242 14.32 8.71 -1.64
N LEU A 243 13.60 7.91 -2.42
CA LEU A 243 13.00 6.66 -1.93
C LEU A 243 14.04 5.74 -1.25
N SER A 244 15.30 5.80 -1.70
CA SER A 244 16.39 4.99 -1.18
C SER A 244 16.74 5.20 0.28
N ILE A 245 16.25 6.29 0.90
CA ILE A 245 16.42 6.52 2.33
C ILE A 245 15.86 5.39 3.19
N LEU A 246 14.92 4.61 2.67
CA LEU A 246 14.34 3.47 3.38
C LEU A 246 15.33 2.31 3.60
N TRP A 247 16.43 2.23 2.84
CA TRP A 247 17.40 1.14 2.93
C TRP A 247 18.87 1.61 2.97
N SER A 248 19.10 2.91 3.08
CA SER A 248 20.43 3.50 3.19
C SER A 248 20.75 4.00 4.61
N MET A 249 20.00 3.52 5.62
CA MET A 249 20.27 3.76 7.04
C MET A 249 21.26 2.73 7.58
#